data_AF-A0A965Z305-F1
#
_entry.id   AF-A0A965Z305-F1
#
_cell.length_a   1.000
_cell.length_b   1.000
_cell.length_c   1.000
_cell.angle_alpha   90.00
_cell.angle_beta   90.00
_cell.angle_gamma   90.00
#
_symmetry.space_group_name_H-M   'P 1'
#
loop_
_entity.id
_entity.type
_entity.pdbx_description
1 polymer ?
#
loop_
_entity_poly.entity_id
_entity_poly.type
_entity_poly.pdbx_seq_one_letter_code
_entity_poly.pdbx_strand_id
1 'polypeptide(L)'
;MKWIFSFVALATLCGCSTVVSTRPVGQAPLDLTGQADKWTGTWRAPNGPCMLTVANATTGVLTVTSTKPVGWWRWSNETMNVYLRTAGDWTYASIDCTEGTNACYLWGKVANEEGLILWWAPDPDKFKPLVESGALPGAIGKMIKKKEPAAQPVFPILGYTPTGEPVYETGVPGGPSEPFTWALDVPEPEMPPETDEEASDMATGAAVEAPHMSVGSAMSGFGGDQITLGDLKPAHYELIAATSNGVMFAWEAPLVLVKESARADLRYLRAATKRWMREQGK
;
A
#
# COMPACT_ATOMS: atom_id res chain seq x y z
N MET A 1 24.63 5.96 -22.71
CA MET A 1 23.58 4.93 -22.84
C MET A 1 22.23 5.64 -22.75
N LYS A 2 21.68 5.97 -23.91
CA LYS A 2 20.28 6.40 -24.07
C LYS A 2 19.41 5.15 -24.02
N TRP A 3 18.18 5.28 -23.53
CA TRP A 3 16.99 4.41 -23.68
C TRP A 3 16.39 3.97 -22.33
N ILE A 4 15.07 4.21 -22.23
CA ILE A 4 14.09 3.70 -21.27
C ILE A 4 14.04 4.45 -19.93
N PHE A 5 13.25 5.52 -19.85
CA PHE A 5 12.38 5.81 -18.69
C PHE A 5 11.31 6.84 -19.12
N SER A 6 10.34 6.38 -19.92
CA SER A 6 9.14 7.16 -20.29
C SER A 6 7.88 6.31 -20.12
N PHE A 7 7.66 5.72 -18.94
CA PHE A 7 6.39 5.00 -18.68
C PHE A 7 5.84 5.06 -17.25
N VAL A 8 6.38 5.87 -16.35
CA VAL A 8 5.88 5.96 -14.95
C VAL A 8 5.55 7.39 -14.57
N ALA A 9 4.76 8.05 -15.41
CA ALA A 9 4.21 9.39 -15.14
C ALA A 9 2.70 9.50 -15.47
N LEU A 10 2.01 8.38 -15.75
CA LEU A 10 0.58 8.40 -16.12
C LEU A 10 -0.36 7.83 -15.05
N ALA A 11 0.15 7.41 -13.88
CA ALA A 11 -0.67 6.89 -12.78
C ALA A 11 -0.86 7.88 -11.62
N THR A 12 -0.21 9.05 -11.65
CA THR A 12 -0.16 10.00 -10.52
C THR A 12 -1.14 11.18 -10.63
N LEU A 13 -2.13 11.12 -11.53
CA LEU A 13 -3.21 12.11 -11.66
C LEU A 13 -4.63 11.55 -11.52
N CYS A 14 -4.84 10.23 -11.42
CA CYS A 14 -6.17 9.67 -11.20
C CYS A 14 -6.46 9.62 -9.70
N GLY A 15 -7.55 10.26 -9.28
CA GLY A 15 -8.06 10.10 -7.93
C GLY A 15 -8.54 8.68 -7.71
N CYS A 16 -7.65 7.79 -7.27
CA CYS A 16 -7.88 6.35 -7.26
C CYS A 16 -9.10 6.02 -6.41
N SER A 17 -10.22 5.78 -7.10
CA SER A 17 -11.35 5.08 -6.52
C SER A 17 -10.88 3.70 -6.05
N THR A 18 -11.52 3.14 -5.03
CA THR A 18 -11.14 1.83 -4.48
C THR A 18 -12.38 1.00 -4.21
N VAL A 19 -12.25 -0.32 -4.34
CA VAL A 19 -13.30 -1.26 -3.98
C VAL A 19 -12.87 -2.02 -2.74
N VAL A 20 -13.63 -1.85 -1.66
CA VAL A 20 -13.42 -2.53 -0.38
C VAL A 20 -14.64 -3.40 -0.07
N SER A 21 -14.52 -4.24 0.96
CA SER A 21 -15.60 -5.11 1.41
C SER A 21 -15.77 -5.01 2.93
N THR A 22 -16.99 -5.21 3.44
CA THR A 22 -17.25 -5.28 4.89
C THR A 22 -16.83 -6.62 5.51
N ARG A 23 -16.53 -7.64 4.68
CA ARG A 23 -16.05 -8.96 5.10
C ARG A 23 -14.96 -9.49 4.17
N PRO A 24 -14.11 -10.43 4.62
CA PRO A 24 -13.18 -11.12 3.75
C PRO A 24 -13.91 -11.76 2.55
N VAL A 25 -13.48 -11.41 1.34
CA VAL A 25 -14.11 -11.83 0.09
C VAL A 25 -13.79 -13.29 -0.19
N GLY A 26 -14.82 -14.08 -0.53
CA GLY A 26 -14.77 -15.50 -0.83
C GLY A 26 -15.72 -16.31 0.07
N GLN A 27 -16.15 -17.47 -0.42
CA GLN A 27 -17.14 -18.32 0.25
C GLN A 27 -16.53 -19.17 1.35
N ALA A 28 -15.45 -19.89 1.05
CA ALA A 28 -14.81 -20.83 1.97
C ALA A 28 -13.35 -20.42 2.24
N PRO A 29 -12.82 -20.62 3.45
CA PRO A 29 -11.39 -20.47 3.69
C PRO A 29 -10.56 -21.40 2.79
N LEU A 30 -9.41 -20.94 2.31
CA LEU A 30 -8.47 -21.79 1.59
C LEU A 30 -7.67 -22.64 2.59
N ASP A 31 -7.77 -23.97 2.52
CA ASP A 31 -6.94 -24.86 3.34
C ASP A 31 -5.49 -24.86 2.84
N LEU A 32 -4.57 -24.47 3.69
CA LEU A 32 -3.13 -24.40 3.42
C LEU A 32 -2.37 -25.61 3.97
N THR A 33 -3.06 -26.58 4.57
CA THR A 33 -2.46 -27.80 5.12
C THR A 33 -1.78 -28.59 3.99
N GLY A 34 -0.46 -28.69 4.02
CA GLY A 34 0.34 -29.32 2.96
C GLY A 34 0.83 -28.38 1.86
N GLN A 35 0.48 -27.09 1.90
CA GLN A 35 1.01 -26.09 0.97
C GLN A 35 1.56 -24.83 1.66
N ALA A 36 1.77 -24.89 2.97
CA ALA A 36 2.31 -23.77 3.76
C ALA A 36 3.64 -23.23 3.20
N ASP A 37 4.51 -24.10 2.70
CA ASP A 37 5.80 -23.70 2.13
C ASP A 37 5.67 -22.90 0.82
N LYS A 38 4.54 -23.02 0.10
CA LYS A 38 4.28 -22.21 -1.10
C LYS A 38 4.01 -20.74 -0.75
N TRP A 39 3.50 -20.49 0.46
CA TRP A 39 3.11 -19.15 0.92
C TRP A 39 4.15 -18.54 1.86
N THR A 40 4.74 -19.34 2.74
CA THR A 40 5.70 -18.86 3.74
C THR A 40 7.06 -18.51 3.11
N GLY A 41 7.62 -17.38 3.52
CA GLY A 41 8.98 -16.97 3.19
C GLY A 41 9.14 -15.45 3.11
N THR A 42 10.33 -15.01 2.71
CA THR A 42 10.60 -13.62 2.33
C THR A 42 10.21 -13.42 0.88
N TRP A 43 9.47 -12.35 0.62
CA TRP A 43 8.96 -11.96 -0.68
C TRP A 43 9.41 -10.53 -0.99
N ARG A 44 9.79 -10.30 -2.24
CA ARG A 44 10.11 -8.97 -2.76
C ARG A 44 8.82 -8.38 -3.33
N ALA A 45 8.36 -7.30 -2.71
CA ALA A 45 7.28 -6.46 -3.21
C ALA A 45 7.86 -5.20 -3.87
N PRO A 46 7.09 -4.48 -4.72
CA PRO A 46 7.54 -3.22 -5.30
C PRO A 46 7.93 -2.15 -4.27
N ASN A 47 7.35 -2.21 -3.07
CA ASN A 47 7.58 -1.26 -1.98
C ASN A 47 8.62 -1.74 -0.94
N GLY A 48 9.28 -2.87 -1.18
CA GLY A 48 10.28 -3.44 -0.28
C GLY A 48 10.06 -4.92 0.02
N PRO A 49 10.98 -5.55 0.77
CA PRO A 49 10.79 -6.92 1.22
C PRO A 49 9.65 -7.00 2.23
N CYS A 50 8.87 -8.07 2.15
CA CYS A 50 7.90 -8.47 3.17
C CYS A 50 8.10 -9.94 3.51
N MET A 51 7.72 -10.32 4.72
CA MET A 51 7.70 -11.71 5.16
C MET A 51 6.25 -12.18 5.21
N LEU A 52 5.97 -13.30 4.55
CA LEU A 52 4.69 -13.99 4.66
C LEU A 52 4.89 -15.22 5.55
N THR A 53 3.99 -15.43 6.51
CA THR A 53 3.91 -16.63 7.33
C THR A 53 2.48 -17.14 7.38
N VAL A 54 2.30 -18.46 7.41
CA VAL A 54 0.97 -19.05 7.62
C VAL A 54 0.64 -18.97 9.11
N ALA A 55 -0.33 -18.13 9.48
CA ALA A 55 -0.78 -17.97 10.86
C ALA A 55 -1.79 -19.06 11.24
N ASN A 56 -2.69 -19.43 10.31
CA ASN A 56 -3.61 -20.55 10.48
C ASN A 56 -3.87 -21.22 9.12
N ALA A 57 -3.40 -22.45 8.97
CA ALA A 57 -3.49 -23.17 7.71
C ALA A 57 -4.93 -23.57 7.35
N THR A 58 -5.70 -24.05 8.33
CA THR A 58 -7.07 -24.55 8.10
C THR A 58 -8.08 -23.45 7.77
N THR A 59 -7.80 -22.21 8.20
CA THR A 59 -8.66 -21.05 7.94
C THR A 59 -8.07 -20.10 6.89
N GLY A 60 -7.00 -20.49 6.19
CA GLY A 60 -6.39 -19.69 5.14
C GLY A 60 -5.87 -18.33 5.60
N VAL A 61 -5.37 -18.21 6.84
CA VAL A 61 -4.88 -16.93 7.37
C VAL A 61 -3.37 -16.87 7.25
N LEU A 62 -2.89 -15.84 6.56
CA LEU A 62 -1.49 -15.46 6.52
C LEU A 62 -1.25 -14.22 7.37
N THR A 63 -0.03 -14.07 7.85
CA THR A 63 0.49 -12.82 8.40
C THR A 63 1.52 -12.25 7.43
N VAL A 64 1.35 -10.99 7.06
CA VAL A 64 2.33 -10.21 6.30
C VAL A 64 3.04 -9.29 7.29
N THR A 65 4.36 -9.35 7.35
CA THR A 65 5.18 -8.36 8.05
C THR A 65 5.98 -7.58 7.01
N SER A 66 5.77 -6.28 6.93
CA SER A 66 6.55 -5.37 6.08
C SER A 66 7.35 -4.42 6.96
N THR A 67 8.62 -4.22 6.61
CA THR A 67 9.43 -3.17 7.24
C THR A 67 9.29 -1.90 6.42
N LYS A 68 8.89 -0.79 7.06
CA LYS A 68 8.74 0.52 6.43
C LYS A 68 9.64 1.54 7.13
N PRO A 69 10.28 2.46 6.40
CA PRO A 69 10.97 3.58 7.01
C PRO A 69 9.93 4.54 7.61
N VAL A 70 10.12 4.97 8.85
CA VAL A 70 9.32 6.00 9.54
C VAL A 70 10.12 7.31 9.71
N GLY A 71 11.41 7.28 9.42
CA GLY A 71 12.30 8.44 9.36
C GLY A 71 13.67 8.04 8.81
N TRP A 72 14.60 8.98 8.68
CA TRP A 72 15.89 8.73 8.01
C TRP A 72 16.77 7.68 8.69
N TRP A 73 16.48 7.31 9.95
CA TRP A 73 17.18 6.26 10.68
C TRP A 73 16.27 5.26 11.40
N ARG A 74 14.94 5.39 11.26
CA ARG A 74 13.97 4.57 11.99
C ARG A 74 13.16 3.71 11.05
N TRP A 75 13.08 2.44 11.39
CA TRP A 75 12.27 1.43 10.69
C TRP A 75 11.16 0.97 11.64
N SER A 76 9.95 0.85 11.12
CA SER A 76 8.86 0.15 11.81
C SER A 76 8.52 -1.12 11.08
N ASN A 77 8.07 -2.12 11.83
CA ASN A 77 7.43 -3.30 11.27
C ASN A 77 5.92 -3.11 11.36
N GLU A 78 5.25 -3.24 10.24
CA GLU A 78 3.81 -3.29 10.15
C GLU A 78 3.39 -4.72 9.88
N THR A 79 2.48 -5.23 10.70
CA THR A 79 2.00 -6.60 10.60
C THR A 79 0.51 -6.59 10.31
N MET A 80 0.09 -7.32 9.28
CA MET A 80 -1.29 -7.38 8.82
C MET A 80 -1.71 -8.83 8.59
N ASN A 81 -2.98 -9.14 8.84
CA ASN A 81 -3.55 -10.44 8.52
C ASN A 81 -4.14 -10.41 7.10
N VAL A 82 -3.89 -11.49 6.35
CA VAL A 82 -4.46 -11.73 5.03
C VAL A 82 -5.29 -13.00 5.08
N TYR A 83 -6.55 -12.87 4.70
CA TYR A 83 -7.50 -13.97 4.63
C TYR A 83 -7.58 -14.46 3.19
N LEU A 84 -7.18 -15.70 2.97
CA LEU A 84 -7.31 -16.39 1.70
C LEU A 84 -8.61 -17.19 1.68
N ARG A 85 -9.45 -16.94 0.69
CA ARG A 85 -10.73 -17.62 0.53
C ARG A 85 -10.99 -17.97 -0.92
N THR A 86 -11.79 -18.99 -1.16
CA THR A 86 -12.18 -19.44 -2.49
C THR A 86 -13.65 -19.17 -2.76
N ALA A 87 -13.98 -18.90 -4.01
CA ALA A 87 -15.34 -18.95 -4.53
C ALA A 87 -15.28 -19.38 -6.01
N GLY A 88 -15.91 -20.51 -6.33
CA GLY A 88 -15.68 -21.20 -7.60
C GLY A 88 -14.20 -21.56 -7.76
N ASP A 89 -13.66 -21.35 -8.96
CA ASP A 89 -12.25 -21.64 -9.28
C ASP A 89 -11.27 -20.55 -8.83
N TRP A 90 -11.76 -19.47 -8.22
CA TRP A 90 -10.95 -18.30 -7.91
C TRP A 90 -10.58 -18.27 -6.44
N THR A 91 -9.34 -17.85 -6.18
CA THR A 91 -8.86 -17.50 -4.85
C THR A 91 -8.82 -15.99 -4.71
N TYR A 92 -9.26 -15.50 -3.56
CA TYR A 92 -9.25 -14.09 -3.19
C TYR A 92 -8.40 -13.92 -1.95
N ALA A 93 -7.66 -12.81 -1.90
CA ALA A 93 -6.95 -12.35 -0.72
C ALA A 93 -7.62 -11.09 -0.19
N SER A 94 -7.94 -11.07 1.10
CA SER A 94 -8.48 -9.90 1.80
C SER A 94 -7.54 -9.49 2.93
N ILE A 95 -7.15 -8.22 2.97
CA ILE A 95 -6.30 -7.61 3.99
C ILE A 95 -7.21 -6.81 4.91
N ASP A 96 -7.06 -7.02 6.22
CA ASP A 96 -7.79 -6.23 7.21
C ASP A 96 -7.24 -4.79 7.25
N CYS A 97 -8.09 -3.84 6.87
CA CYS A 97 -7.84 -2.41 6.95
C CYS A 97 -8.87 -1.73 7.86
N THR A 98 -9.47 -2.48 8.79
CA THR A 98 -10.50 -1.97 9.69
C THR A 98 -9.93 -0.88 10.59
N GLU A 99 -10.53 0.31 10.49
CA GLU A 99 -10.27 1.43 11.39
C GLU A 99 -11.52 1.74 12.22
N GLY A 100 -11.37 1.76 13.55
CA GLY A 100 -12.48 2.01 14.46
C GLY A 100 -13.55 0.90 14.38
N THR A 101 -14.79 1.29 14.12
CA THR A 101 -15.95 0.37 14.13
C THR A 101 -16.34 -0.15 12.74
N ASN A 102 -15.73 0.36 11.67
CA ASN A 102 -16.13 0.05 10.30
C ASN A 102 -15.21 -1.01 9.72
N ALA A 103 -15.66 -2.26 9.72
CA ALA A 103 -14.94 -3.35 9.08
C ALA A 103 -14.66 -3.01 7.61
N CYS A 104 -13.39 -3.02 7.22
CA CYS A 104 -12.94 -2.62 5.90
C CYS A 104 -11.84 -3.56 5.43
N TYR A 105 -12.11 -4.32 4.38
CA TYR A 105 -11.17 -5.23 3.78
C TYR A 105 -10.77 -4.74 2.40
N LEU A 106 -9.47 -4.47 2.21
CA LEU A 106 -8.89 -4.37 0.89
C LEU A 106 -8.78 -5.78 0.33
N TRP A 107 -9.21 -6.01 -0.90
CA TRP A 107 -9.25 -7.36 -1.44
C TRP A 107 -8.91 -7.40 -2.92
N GLY A 108 -8.62 -8.59 -3.43
CA GLY A 108 -8.37 -8.81 -4.84
C GLY A 108 -8.28 -10.29 -5.17
N LYS A 109 -8.32 -10.62 -6.46
CA LYS A 109 -8.03 -11.98 -6.94
C LYS A 109 -6.55 -12.27 -6.69
N VAL A 110 -6.23 -13.46 -6.23
CA VAL A 110 -4.84 -13.89 -6.01
C VAL A 110 -4.55 -15.20 -6.72
N ALA A 111 -3.34 -15.33 -7.26
CA ALA A 111 -2.76 -16.59 -7.71
C ALA A 111 -1.37 -16.74 -7.11
N ASN A 112 -1.00 -17.97 -6.73
CA ASN A 112 0.34 -18.31 -6.25
C ASN A 112 0.93 -19.38 -7.16
N GLU A 113 1.93 -19.00 -7.94
CA GLU A 113 2.59 -19.84 -8.96
C GLU A 113 4.10 -19.85 -8.73
N GLU A 114 4.67 -21.01 -8.37
CA GLU A 114 6.13 -21.27 -8.39
C GLU A 114 7.01 -20.16 -7.78
N GLY A 115 6.61 -19.64 -6.61
CA GLY A 115 7.36 -18.56 -5.95
C GLY A 115 7.00 -17.16 -6.44
N LEU A 116 5.87 -17.01 -7.12
CA LEU A 116 5.25 -15.75 -7.51
C LEU A 116 3.86 -15.67 -6.91
N ILE A 117 3.54 -14.52 -6.31
CA ILE A 117 2.16 -14.20 -5.95
C ILE A 117 1.73 -13.04 -6.84
N LEU A 118 0.65 -13.26 -7.58
CA LEU A 118 -0.02 -12.27 -8.41
C LEU A 118 -1.28 -11.85 -7.68
N TRP A 119 -1.46 -10.55 -7.45
CA TRP A 119 -2.66 -9.98 -6.84
C TRP A 119 -3.25 -8.92 -7.76
N TRP A 120 -4.49 -9.13 -8.19
CA TRP A 120 -5.22 -8.21 -9.04
C TRP A 120 -6.27 -7.47 -8.20
N ALA A 121 -6.12 -6.14 -8.13
CA ALA A 121 -7.10 -5.28 -7.48
C ALA A 121 -8.40 -5.23 -8.31
N PRO A 122 -9.57 -5.10 -7.67
CA PRO A 122 -10.82 -4.81 -8.34
C PRO A 122 -10.74 -3.50 -9.13
N ASP A 123 -11.40 -3.43 -10.28
CA ASP A 123 -11.50 -2.21 -11.07
C ASP A 123 -12.74 -1.40 -10.65
N PRO A 124 -12.57 -0.23 -9.99
CA PRO A 124 -13.70 0.58 -9.52
C PRO A 124 -14.68 0.97 -10.64
N ASP A 125 -14.19 1.24 -11.84
CA ASP A 125 -15.03 1.67 -12.97
C ASP A 125 -15.95 0.54 -13.45
N LYS A 126 -15.57 -0.72 -13.21
CA LYS A 126 -16.37 -1.91 -13.49
C LYS A 126 -17.34 -2.23 -12.35
N PHE A 127 -16.93 -2.03 -11.10
CA PHE A 127 -17.76 -2.31 -9.94
C PHE A 127 -18.84 -1.25 -9.71
N LYS A 128 -18.55 0.02 -9.99
CA LYS A 128 -19.48 1.14 -9.80
C LYS A 128 -20.87 0.91 -10.42
N PRO A 129 -21.01 0.62 -11.73
CA PRO A 129 -22.33 0.42 -12.34
C PRO A 129 -23.08 -0.80 -11.77
N LEU A 130 -22.38 -1.83 -11.30
CA LEU A 130 -23.02 -3.01 -10.69
C LEU A 130 -23.58 -2.70 -9.30
N VAL A 131 -22.93 -1.82 -8.55
CA VAL A 131 -23.45 -1.35 -7.26
C VAL A 131 -24.59 -0.37 -7.47
N GLU A 132 -24.46 0.58 -8.41
CA GLU A 132 -25.52 1.55 -8.74
C GLU A 132 -26.80 0.89 -9.26
N SER A 133 -26.68 -0.18 -10.04
CA SER A 133 -27.82 -0.97 -10.52
C SER A 133 -28.40 -1.94 -9.47
N GLY A 134 -27.73 -2.10 -8.33
CA GLY A 134 -28.10 -3.06 -7.28
C GLY A 134 -27.78 -4.52 -7.59
N ALA A 135 -27.06 -4.80 -8.68
CA ALA A 135 -26.59 -6.14 -9.03
C ALA A 135 -25.56 -6.68 -8.04
N LEU A 136 -24.75 -5.79 -7.45
CA LEU A 136 -23.89 -6.08 -6.32
C LEU A 136 -24.33 -5.30 -5.08
N PRO A 137 -24.42 -5.94 -3.90
CA PRO A 137 -24.74 -5.25 -2.68
C PRO A 137 -23.56 -4.36 -2.28
N GLY A 138 -23.80 -3.08 -2.08
CA GLY A 138 -22.78 -2.15 -1.66
C GLY A 138 -23.27 -0.71 -1.60
N ALA A 139 -22.36 0.19 -1.26
CA ALA A 139 -22.57 1.61 -1.24
C ALA A 139 -21.36 2.34 -1.84
N ILE A 140 -21.61 3.51 -2.42
CA ILE A 140 -20.56 4.39 -2.95
C ILE A 140 -20.49 5.61 -2.04
N GLY A 141 -19.33 5.81 -1.41
CA GLY A 141 -19.03 6.97 -0.59
C GLY A 141 -17.85 7.75 -1.17
N LYS A 142 -17.68 9.00 -0.73
CA LYS A 142 -16.42 9.72 -0.98
C LYS A 142 -15.44 9.37 0.13
N MET A 143 -14.16 9.18 -0.21
CA MET A 143 -13.12 9.10 0.80
C MET A 143 -13.01 10.45 1.51
N ILE A 144 -13.50 10.51 2.76
CA ILE A 144 -13.26 11.66 3.62
C ILE A 144 -11.84 11.50 4.15
N LYS A 145 -10.92 12.36 3.68
CA LYS A 145 -9.56 12.42 4.24
C LYS A 145 -9.68 12.68 5.74
N LYS A 146 -9.33 11.68 6.54
CA LYS A 146 -9.04 11.94 7.95
C LYS A 146 -7.73 12.72 7.96
N LYS A 147 -7.79 13.97 8.38
CA LYS A 147 -6.60 14.76 8.69
C LYS A 147 -5.84 13.94 9.73
N GLU A 148 -4.68 13.42 9.35
CA GLU A 148 -3.77 12.79 10.29
C GLU A 148 -3.67 13.76 11.47
N PRO A 149 -4.00 13.35 12.71
CA PRO A 149 -3.80 14.23 13.85
C PRO A 149 -2.34 14.62 13.77
N ALA A 150 -2.06 15.91 13.61
CA ALA A 150 -0.70 16.41 13.49
C ALA A 150 0.12 15.70 14.56
N ALA A 151 1.06 14.86 14.13
CA ALA A 151 1.83 14.06 15.06
C ALA A 151 2.36 15.03 16.09
N GLN A 152 1.91 14.90 17.34
CA GLN A 152 2.48 15.73 18.40
C GLN A 152 3.99 15.51 18.30
N PRO A 153 4.81 16.58 18.26
CA PRO A 153 6.24 16.42 18.12
C PRO A 153 6.72 15.46 19.20
N VAL A 154 7.14 14.27 18.78
CA VAL A 154 7.72 13.28 19.69
C VAL A 154 9.12 13.78 19.95
N PHE A 155 9.28 14.58 20.99
CA PHE A 155 10.59 15.02 21.43
C PHE A 155 11.40 13.79 21.85
N PRO A 156 12.64 13.62 21.38
CA PRO A 156 13.49 12.52 21.80
C PRO A 156 13.71 12.59 23.32
N ILE A 157 13.46 11.48 24.02
CA ILE A 157 13.83 11.31 25.42
C ILE A 157 15.34 11.10 25.45
N LEU A 158 16.08 12.03 26.05
CA LEU A 158 17.54 11.97 26.21
C LEU A 158 17.96 11.10 27.41
N GLY A 159 17.08 10.92 28.39
CA GLY A 159 17.34 10.11 29.57
C GLY A 159 16.20 10.16 30.58
N TYR A 160 16.42 9.57 31.75
CA TYR A 160 15.51 9.62 32.88
C TYR A 160 16.21 10.23 34.10
N THR A 161 15.49 11.02 34.90
CA THR A 161 15.98 11.51 36.20
C THR A 161 16.13 10.34 37.19
N PRO A 162 16.87 10.52 38.31
CA PRO A 162 16.94 9.51 39.38
C PRO A 162 15.58 9.12 39.98
N THR A 163 14.55 9.96 39.80
CA THR A 163 13.16 9.69 40.21
C THR A 163 12.32 9.03 39.12
N GLY A 164 12.88 8.80 37.93
CA GLY A 164 12.24 8.09 36.81
C GLY A 164 11.51 8.98 35.80
N GLU A 165 11.72 10.29 35.81
CA GLU A 165 11.05 11.22 34.89
C GLU A 165 11.83 11.38 33.59
N PRO A 166 11.18 11.33 32.40
CA PRO A 166 11.87 11.50 31.12
C PRO A 166 12.37 12.94 30.91
N VAL A 167 13.58 13.08 30.39
CA VAL A 167 14.24 14.35 30.05
C VAL A 167 14.22 14.55 28.54
N TYR A 168 13.77 15.72 28.07
CA TYR A 168 13.69 16.09 26.65
C TYR A 168 14.73 17.16 26.27
N GLU A 169 15.02 17.30 24.98
CA GLU A 169 16.08 18.19 24.42
C GLU A 169 15.88 19.68 24.71
N THR A 170 14.66 20.11 25.05
CA THR A 170 14.44 21.42 25.64
C THR A 170 14.81 21.34 27.12
N GLY A 171 16.02 21.76 27.48
CA GLY A 171 16.64 21.66 28.82
C GLY A 171 15.93 22.40 29.96
N VAL A 172 14.61 22.27 30.07
CA VAL A 172 13.77 22.82 31.14
C VAL A 172 12.95 21.66 31.73
N PRO A 173 13.19 21.27 32.99
CA PRO A 173 12.33 20.34 33.69
C PRO A 173 10.97 21.02 33.96
N GLY A 174 9.91 20.50 33.34
CA GLY A 174 8.52 20.82 33.69
C GLY A 174 7.70 21.52 32.61
N GLY A 175 7.00 20.73 31.79
CA GLY A 175 5.71 21.09 31.16
C GLY A 175 5.66 22.27 30.16
N PRO A 176 4.56 22.39 29.38
CA PRO A 176 4.53 23.28 28.23
C PRO A 176 4.16 24.72 28.66
N SER A 177 5.15 25.56 28.90
CA SER A 177 4.96 27.01 28.92
C SER A 177 5.25 27.58 27.53
N GLU A 178 4.16 27.90 26.82
CA GLU A 178 4.01 28.88 25.74
C GLU A 178 4.93 28.79 24.50
N PRO A 179 4.39 29.04 23.28
CA PRO A 179 5.22 29.10 22.08
C PRO A 179 6.17 30.29 22.17
N PHE A 180 7.45 30.00 22.35
CA PHE A 180 8.54 30.96 22.26
C PHE A 180 8.58 31.54 20.83
N THR A 181 8.20 32.80 20.68
CA THR A 181 8.41 33.56 19.44
C THR A 181 9.87 34.01 19.38
N TRP A 182 10.66 33.47 18.45
CA TRP A 182 11.97 34.02 18.11
C TRP A 182 11.78 35.36 17.38
N ALA A 183 11.60 36.45 18.13
CA ALA A 183 11.87 37.79 17.63
C ALA A 183 13.35 38.09 17.93
N LEU A 184 14.23 37.58 17.08
CA LEU A 184 15.59 38.09 16.99
C LEU A 184 15.57 39.21 15.95
N ASP A 185 15.52 40.45 16.45
CA ASP A 185 15.86 41.66 15.69
C ASP A 185 17.33 41.54 15.26
N VAL A 186 17.56 40.97 14.07
CA VAL A 186 18.83 41.04 13.39
C VAL A 186 18.73 42.19 12.39
N PRO A 187 19.51 43.28 12.55
CA PRO A 187 19.49 44.38 11.60
C PRO A 187 19.97 43.90 10.23
N GLU A 188 19.16 44.22 9.22
CA GLU A 188 19.40 43.92 7.80
C GLU A 188 20.73 44.56 7.34
N PRO A 189 21.73 43.78 6.88
CA PRO A 189 22.94 44.35 6.33
C PRO A 189 22.66 44.90 4.92
N GLU A 190 22.95 46.19 4.72
CA GLU A 190 22.89 46.85 3.41
C GLU A 190 23.81 46.15 2.40
N MET A 191 23.23 45.67 1.30
CA MET A 191 24.01 45.11 0.19
C MET A 191 24.62 46.21 -0.69
N PRO A 192 25.90 46.12 -1.07
CA PRO A 192 26.48 46.97 -2.11
C PRO A 192 25.96 46.61 -3.51
N PRO A 193 26.02 47.54 -4.48
CA PRO A 193 25.45 47.36 -5.81
C PRO A 193 26.20 46.29 -6.62
N GLU A 194 25.43 45.46 -7.33
CA GLU A 194 25.91 44.41 -8.23
C GLU A 194 26.64 45.03 -9.44
N THR A 195 27.86 44.56 -9.68
CA THR A 195 28.59 44.72 -10.95
C THR A 195 28.51 43.42 -11.73
N ASP A 196 27.98 43.50 -12.95
CA ASP A 196 27.93 42.41 -13.93
C ASP A 196 29.35 42.02 -14.40
N GLU A 197 29.79 40.79 -14.15
CA GLU A 197 30.87 40.15 -14.92
C GLU A 197 30.63 38.65 -15.13
N GLU A 198 31.20 38.19 -16.23
CA GLU A 198 30.92 37.00 -17.02
C GLU A 198 31.71 35.75 -16.56
N ALA A 199 31.18 34.56 -16.93
CA ALA A 199 31.87 33.30 -17.27
C ALA A 199 32.14 32.18 -16.23
N SER A 200 31.76 30.97 -16.70
CA SER A 200 32.47 29.66 -16.62
C SER A 200 32.24 28.68 -15.45
N ASP A 201 31.54 27.59 -15.79
CA ASP A 201 31.81 26.15 -15.53
C ASP A 201 32.41 25.68 -14.19
N MET A 202 31.62 24.91 -13.41
CA MET A 202 31.87 23.48 -13.05
C MET A 202 30.96 23.00 -11.89
N ALA A 203 30.39 21.82 -12.12
CA ALA A 203 29.70 20.86 -11.23
C ALA A 203 29.70 21.05 -9.69
N THR A 204 28.55 20.82 -9.05
CA THR A 204 28.30 19.63 -8.20
C THR A 204 26.86 19.52 -7.67
N GLY A 205 26.33 18.29 -7.74
CA GLY A 205 25.47 17.63 -6.75
C GLY A 205 24.31 18.40 -6.11
N ALA A 206 23.08 18.13 -6.59
CA ALA A 206 21.89 18.24 -5.76
C ALA A 206 21.10 16.93 -5.85
N ALA A 207 21.11 16.19 -4.75
CA ALA A 207 20.26 15.04 -4.51
C ALA A 207 18.81 15.51 -4.53
N VAL A 208 17.98 14.86 -5.34
CA VAL A 208 16.53 15.04 -5.31
C VAL A 208 15.94 13.76 -4.76
N GLU A 209 15.41 13.87 -3.54
CA GLU A 209 14.66 12.84 -2.83
C GLU A 209 13.56 12.26 -3.72
N ALA A 210 13.55 10.95 -3.83
CA ALA A 210 12.43 10.20 -4.38
C ALA A 210 11.32 10.12 -3.33
N PRO A 211 10.04 10.41 -3.67
CA PRO A 211 8.96 10.24 -2.71
C PRO A 211 8.72 8.76 -2.43
N HIS A 212 8.71 8.41 -1.14
CA HIS A 212 8.42 7.09 -0.60
C HIS A 212 6.92 6.80 -0.65
N MET A 213 6.51 5.76 -1.39
CA MET A 213 5.14 5.23 -1.34
C MET A 213 5.07 4.14 -0.25
N SER A 214 4.51 4.49 0.91
CA SER A 214 4.20 3.54 1.99
C SER A 214 2.89 2.82 1.70
N VAL A 215 2.83 1.50 1.83
CA VAL A 215 1.59 0.71 1.68
C VAL A 215 0.54 1.05 2.77
N GLY A 216 0.94 1.74 3.84
CA GLY A 216 0.03 2.27 4.87
C GLY A 216 -0.32 3.74 4.65
N SER A 217 0.50 4.47 3.89
CA SER A 217 0.28 5.87 3.52
C SER A 217 -0.24 6.05 2.07
N ALA A 218 -0.38 4.95 1.32
CA ALA A 218 -1.00 4.91 0.00
C ALA A 218 -2.48 5.33 0.01
N MET A 219 -3.05 5.54 1.20
CA MET A 219 -4.42 5.99 1.39
C MET A 219 -4.56 7.51 1.66
N SER A 220 -3.46 8.30 1.72
CA SER A 220 -3.53 9.71 2.17
C SER A 220 -3.58 10.78 1.06
N GLY A 221 -3.31 10.42 -0.19
CA GLY A 221 -3.69 11.22 -1.37
C GLY A 221 -4.71 10.40 -2.13
N PHE A 222 -5.97 10.78 -2.23
CA PHE A 222 -6.57 11.37 -3.44
C PHE A 222 -8.11 11.26 -3.27
N GLY A 223 -8.89 12.22 -3.80
CA GLY A 223 -10.35 12.31 -3.58
C GLY A 223 -11.22 11.39 -4.43
N GLY A 224 -10.84 10.11 -4.57
CA GLY A 224 -11.61 9.11 -5.33
C GLY A 224 -12.86 8.60 -4.61
N ASP A 225 -13.73 7.92 -5.35
CA ASP A 225 -14.91 7.24 -4.79
C ASP A 225 -14.47 5.94 -4.09
N GLN A 226 -14.98 5.69 -2.89
CA GLN A 226 -14.85 4.40 -2.22
C GLN A 226 -16.12 3.59 -2.43
N ILE A 227 -15.97 2.43 -3.08
CA ILE A 227 -17.05 1.47 -3.30
C ILE A 227 -16.92 0.41 -2.21
N THR A 228 -17.88 0.36 -1.30
CA THR A 228 -17.90 -0.61 -0.20
C THR A 228 -18.91 -1.70 -0.51
N LEU A 229 -18.43 -2.91 -0.78
CA LEU A 229 -19.27 -4.08 -0.98
C LEU A 229 -19.78 -4.61 0.36
N GLY A 230 -21.06 -4.98 0.36
CA GLY A 230 -21.69 -5.67 1.49
C GLY A 230 -21.51 -7.18 1.41
N ASP A 231 -22.45 -7.92 2.01
CA ASP A 231 -22.43 -9.38 2.04
C ASP A 231 -22.64 -9.98 0.64
N LEU A 232 -21.59 -10.58 0.08
CA LEU A 232 -21.63 -11.24 -1.23
C LEU A 232 -22.17 -12.66 -1.13
N LYS A 233 -23.17 -12.97 -1.97
CA LYS A 233 -23.78 -14.30 -2.13
C LYS A 233 -23.09 -15.06 -3.27
N PRO A 234 -23.29 -16.40 -3.38
CA PRO A 234 -22.75 -17.20 -4.48
C PRO A 234 -22.93 -16.59 -5.88
N ALA A 235 -24.15 -16.17 -6.22
CA ALA A 235 -24.45 -15.54 -7.50
C ALA A 235 -23.64 -14.26 -7.77
N HIS A 236 -23.24 -13.52 -6.74
CA HIS A 236 -22.40 -12.33 -6.91
C HIS A 236 -20.96 -12.70 -7.28
N TYR A 237 -20.43 -13.80 -6.74
CA TYR A 237 -19.10 -14.29 -7.13
C TYR A 237 -19.08 -14.80 -8.57
N GLU A 238 -20.15 -15.47 -9.00
CA GLU A 238 -20.33 -15.86 -10.40
C GLU A 238 -20.35 -14.63 -11.30
N LEU A 239 -21.10 -13.59 -10.92
CA LEU A 239 -21.14 -12.31 -11.64
C LEU A 239 -19.76 -11.65 -11.74
N ILE A 240 -18.98 -11.65 -10.64
CA ILE A 240 -17.63 -11.08 -10.58
C ILE A 240 -16.64 -11.88 -11.43
N ALA A 241 -16.78 -13.21 -11.48
CA ALA A 241 -15.91 -14.09 -12.24
C ALA A 241 -16.32 -14.23 -13.73
N ALA A 242 -17.56 -13.86 -14.07
CA ALA A 242 -18.10 -14.00 -15.41
C ALA A 242 -17.39 -13.09 -16.41
N THR A 243 -16.84 -13.68 -17.47
CA THR A 243 -16.21 -12.95 -18.58
C THR A 243 -17.20 -12.08 -19.36
N SER A 244 -18.50 -12.37 -19.28
CA SER A 244 -19.57 -11.59 -19.92
C SER A 244 -19.66 -10.15 -19.43
N ASN A 245 -19.18 -9.85 -18.23
CA ASN A 245 -19.15 -8.50 -17.66
C ASN A 245 -17.83 -7.75 -18.00
N GLY A 246 -16.98 -8.36 -18.83
CA GLY A 246 -15.60 -7.96 -19.00
C GLY A 246 -14.73 -8.36 -17.81
N VAL A 247 -13.46 -8.01 -17.86
CA VAL A 247 -12.54 -8.30 -16.76
C VAL A 247 -12.80 -7.30 -15.63
N MET A 248 -13.29 -7.80 -14.49
CA MET A 248 -13.67 -7.00 -13.32
C MET A 248 -12.47 -6.49 -12.50
N PHE A 249 -11.25 -6.89 -12.87
CA PHE A 249 -10.03 -6.62 -12.12
C PHE A 249 -9.02 -5.91 -13.02
N ALA A 250 -8.08 -5.19 -12.42
CA ALA A 250 -6.96 -4.55 -13.11
C ALA A 250 -5.94 -5.60 -13.64
N TRP A 251 -6.36 -6.38 -14.64
CA TRP A 251 -5.66 -7.57 -15.12
C TRP A 251 -4.29 -7.31 -15.72
N GLU A 252 -4.15 -6.13 -16.34
CA GLU A 252 -2.93 -5.69 -17.01
C GLU A 252 -1.85 -5.20 -16.04
N ALA A 253 -2.21 -4.96 -14.77
CA ALA A 253 -1.33 -4.40 -13.77
C ALA A 253 -1.46 -5.11 -12.41
N PRO A 254 -1.18 -6.43 -12.32
CA PRO A 254 -1.13 -7.10 -11.03
C PRO A 254 -0.02 -6.53 -10.15
N LEU A 255 -0.27 -6.50 -8.85
CA LEU A 255 0.80 -6.48 -7.87
C LEU A 255 1.50 -7.84 -7.91
N VAL A 256 2.81 -7.84 -8.08
CA VAL A 256 3.62 -9.06 -8.16
C VAL A 256 4.55 -9.12 -6.95
N LEU A 257 4.46 -10.20 -6.17
CA LEU A 257 5.45 -10.56 -5.16
C LEU A 257 6.31 -11.70 -5.68
N VAL A 258 7.63 -11.56 -5.53
CA VAL A 258 8.59 -12.59 -5.96
C VAL A 258 9.30 -13.16 -4.75
N LYS A 259 9.17 -14.47 -4.53
CA LYS A 259 9.83 -15.14 -3.41
C LYS A 259 11.34 -14.97 -3.53
N GLU A 260 12.00 -14.62 -2.43
CA GLU A 260 13.45 -14.37 -2.44
C GLU A 260 14.25 -15.63 -2.82
N SER A 261 13.79 -16.80 -2.37
CA SER A 261 14.39 -18.09 -2.72
C SER A 261 14.11 -18.53 -4.16
N ALA A 262 13.14 -17.91 -4.85
CA ALA A 262 12.92 -18.20 -6.25
C ALA A 262 14.07 -17.61 -7.07
N ARG A 263 14.86 -18.47 -7.71
CA ARG A 263 15.84 -18.08 -8.75
C ARG A 263 15.17 -17.55 -10.03
N ALA A 264 13.99 -16.95 -9.91
CA ALA A 264 13.24 -16.45 -11.04
C ALA A 264 13.92 -15.19 -11.60
N ASP A 265 14.53 -15.34 -12.77
CA ASP A 265 14.92 -14.22 -13.62
C ASP A 265 13.66 -13.41 -13.95
N LEU A 266 13.72 -12.08 -13.84
CA LEU A 266 12.62 -11.16 -14.21
C LEU A 266 12.06 -11.43 -15.63
N ARG A 267 12.86 -12.05 -16.51
CA ARG A 267 12.43 -12.52 -17.84
C ARG A 267 11.36 -13.62 -17.77
N TYR A 268 11.44 -14.53 -16.80
CA TYR A 268 10.42 -15.55 -16.56
C TYR A 268 9.08 -14.90 -16.17
N LEU A 269 9.11 -13.85 -15.34
CA LEU A 269 7.90 -13.13 -14.91
C LEU A 269 7.10 -12.60 -16.10
N ARG A 270 7.77 -11.87 -17.00
CA ARG A 270 7.10 -11.31 -18.18
C ARG A 270 6.54 -12.40 -19.10
N ALA A 271 7.18 -13.56 -19.17
CA ALA A 271 6.72 -14.68 -19.98
C ALA A 271 5.51 -15.40 -19.33
N ALA A 272 5.55 -15.65 -18.02
CA ALA A 272 4.48 -16.27 -17.25
C ALA A 272 3.21 -15.41 -17.29
N THR A 273 3.32 -14.10 -17.01
CA THR A 273 2.19 -13.16 -17.09
C THR A 273 1.57 -13.16 -18.49
N LYS A 274 2.39 -13.09 -19.55
CA LYS A 274 1.91 -13.15 -20.94
C LYS A 274 1.28 -14.49 -21.33
N ARG A 275 1.74 -15.60 -20.75
CA ARG A 275 1.16 -16.92 -21.00
C ARG A 275 -0.22 -17.02 -20.34
N TRP A 276 -0.29 -16.66 -19.06
CA TRP A 276 -1.51 -16.69 -18.29
C TRP A 276 -2.60 -15.78 -18.87
N MET A 277 -2.25 -14.57 -19.30
CA MET A 277 -3.18 -13.66 -20.02
C MET A 277 -3.78 -14.31 -21.28
N ARG A 278 -3.02 -15.15 -22.00
CA ARG A 278 -3.52 -15.85 -23.20
C ARG A 278 -4.42 -17.05 -22.89
N GLU A 279 -4.22 -17.67 -21.73
CA GLU A 279 -5.02 -18.83 -21.29
C GLU A 279 -6.38 -18.39 -20.73
N GLN A 280 -6.48 -17.18 -20.17
CA GLN A 280 -7.73 -16.62 -19.62
C GLN A 280 -8.56 -15.80 -20.63
N GLY A 281 -7.98 -15.42 -21.78
CA GLY A 281 -8.66 -14.71 -22.86
C GLY A 281 -9.29 -15.60 -23.94
N LYS A 282 -9.42 -16.90 -23.67
CA LYS A 282 -10.11 -17.90 -24.50
C LYS A 282 -11.36 -18.39 -23.77
#